data_AF-A0A7S1E9X8-F1
#
_entry.id   AF-A0A7S1E9X8-F1
#
_cell.length_a   1.000
_cell.length_b   1.000
_cell.length_c   1.000
_cell.angle_alpha   90.00
_cell.angle_beta   90.00
_cell.angle_gamma   90.00
#
_symmetry.space_group_name_H-M   'P 1'
#
loop_
_entity.id
_entity.type
_entity.pdbx_description
1 polymer ?
#
loop_
_entity_poly.entity_id
_entity_poly.type
_entity_poly.pdbx_seq_one_letter_code
_entity_poly.pdbx_strand_id
1 'polypeptide(L)'
;ETRCCGVDRGSPLRPREMEYGDVHRAAVQVFLVKKHMSERDTSAEIRKLFSMYQLQQDPPTSVKELSAFFNVINEEIGHGGTNHAEIKRLTIEGVPEPIWGLAQVLLEEEQDAVAKEGALKELRWLSPSQLELFKVVVESIVKGGGARRERSR
;
A
#
# COMPACT_ATOMS: atom_id res chain seq x y z
N GLU A 1 31.02 -34.14 40.46
CA GLU A 1 30.71 -32.74 40.79
C GLU A 1 30.03 -32.06 39.61
N THR A 2 29.16 -31.13 39.95
CA THR A 2 28.14 -30.45 39.17
C THR A 2 28.72 -29.35 38.26
N ARG A 3 28.08 -29.10 37.10
CA ARG A 3 27.96 -27.84 36.31
C ARG A 3 29.18 -26.87 36.25
N CYS A 4 29.54 -26.36 35.08
CA CYS A 4 28.82 -25.21 34.52
C CYS A 4 29.02 -25.05 33.00
N CYS A 5 27.89 -24.84 32.34
CA CYS A 5 27.75 -24.42 30.97
C CYS A 5 28.39 -23.03 30.80
N GLY A 6 29.37 -22.93 29.90
CA GLY A 6 29.76 -21.65 29.32
C GLY A 6 28.59 -21.15 28.48
N VAL A 7 27.84 -20.19 29.05
CA VAL A 7 26.88 -19.37 28.29
C VAL A 7 27.72 -18.48 27.39
N ASP A 8 27.97 -18.94 26.17
CA ASP A 8 28.51 -18.07 25.15
C ASP A 8 27.45 -17.04 24.84
N ARG A 9 27.75 -15.79 25.21
CA ARG A 9 26.85 -14.66 25.12
C ARG A 9 26.55 -14.44 23.65
N GLY A 10 25.33 -14.81 23.28
CA GLY A 10 24.77 -14.55 21.96
C GLY A 10 25.16 -13.14 21.51
N SER A 11 25.74 -13.09 20.32
CA SER A 11 26.05 -11.86 19.61
C SER A 11 24.87 -10.89 19.71
N PRO A 12 25.10 -9.57 19.79
CA PRO A 12 24.02 -8.60 19.82
C PRO A 12 23.11 -8.87 18.63
N LEU A 13 21.84 -9.21 18.94
CA LEU A 13 20.82 -9.46 17.94
C LEU A 13 20.83 -8.26 17.00
N ARG A 14 21.16 -8.50 15.73
CA ARG A 14 20.85 -7.56 14.65
C ARG A 14 19.38 -7.16 14.78
N PRO A 15 18.96 -5.97 14.31
CA PRO A 15 17.53 -5.67 14.20
C PRO A 15 16.88 -6.89 13.57
N ARG A 16 15.97 -7.57 14.27
CA ARG A 16 15.34 -8.79 13.75
C ARG A 16 14.68 -8.36 12.45
N GLU A 17 15.27 -8.75 11.32
CA GLU A 17 14.72 -8.52 10.00
C GLU A 17 13.33 -9.17 10.04
N MET A 18 12.31 -8.35 9.90
CA MET A 18 10.94 -8.80 10.03
C MET A 18 10.62 -9.60 8.78
N GLU A 19 10.62 -10.93 8.88
CA GLU A 19 10.38 -11.80 7.73
C GLU A 19 8.91 -11.73 7.28
N TYR A 20 8.67 -11.90 5.98
CA TYR A 20 7.33 -11.96 5.44
C TYR A 20 6.53 -13.13 6.05
N GLY A 21 5.28 -12.89 6.43
CA GLY A 21 4.53 -13.80 7.30
C GLY A 21 3.02 -13.58 7.26
N ASP A 22 2.28 -14.24 8.15
CA ASP A 22 0.80 -14.20 8.12
C ASP A 22 0.22 -12.81 8.33
N VAL A 23 0.84 -12.01 9.22
CA VAL A 23 0.43 -10.61 9.43
C VAL A 23 0.59 -9.77 8.16
N HIS A 24 1.63 -10.03 7.37
CA HIS A 24 1.90 -9.36 6.11
C HIS A 24 0.89 -9.76 5.04
N ARG A 25 0.60 -11.07 4.94
CA ARG A 25 -0.46 -11.60 4.06
C ARG A 25 -1.82 -11.00 4.39
N ALA A 26 -2.16 -10.90 5.67
CA ALA A 26 -3.39 -10.29 6.13
C ALA A 26 -3.44 -8.79 5.80
N ALA A 27 -2.32 -8.07 5.94
CA ALA A 27 -2.23 -6.68 5.52
C ALA A 27 -2.51 -6.52 4.02
N VAL A 28 -1.93 -7.37 3.16
CA VAL A 28 -2.25 -7.37 1.71
C VAL A 28 -3.74 -7.57 1.47
N GLN A 29 -4.39 -8.52 2.17
CA GLN A 29 -5.83 -8.76 2.05
C GLN A 29 -6.67 -7.54 2.45
N VAL A 30 -6.28 -6.83 3.52
CA VAL A 30 -6.94 -5.58 3.93
C VAL A 30 -6.88 -4.55 2.80
N PHE A 31 -5.72 -4.38 2.17
CA PHE A 31 -5.55 -3.45 1.05
C PHE A 31 -6.26 -3.90 -0.23
N LEU A 32 -6.38 -5.21 -0.49
CA LEU A 32 -7.15 -5.73 -1.62
C LEU A 32 -8.63 -5.36 -1.52
N VAL A 33 -9.19 -5.36 -0.30
CA VAL A 33 -10.60 -5.05 -0.03
C VAL A 33 -10.82 -3.54 0.07
N LYS A 34 -10.03 -2.83 0.90
CA LYS A 34 -10.24 -1.41 1.18
C LYS A 34 -9.68 -0.48 0.11
N LYS A 35 -8.74 -0.96 -0.71
CA LYS A 35 -8.00 -0.26 -1.77
C LYS A 35 -7.11 0.88 -1.28
N HIS A 36 -7.68 1.81 -0.52
CA HIS A 36 -7.01 2.99 0.02
C HIS A 36 -7.47 3.24 1.46
N MET A 37 -6.55 3.71 2.30
CA MET A 37 -6.83 4.06 3.70
C MET A 37 -6.04 5.30 4.09
N SER A 38 -6.58 6.13 4.99
CA SER A 38 -5.79 7.18 5.62
C SER A 38 -4.59 6.59 6.36
N GLU A 39 -3.56 7.40 6.61
CA GLU A 39 -2.42 7.00 7.44
C GLU A 39 -2.86 6.56 8.85
N ARG A 40 -3.87 7.25 9.42
CA ARG A 40 -4.46 6.90 10.71
C ARG A 40 -5.14 5.54 10.68
N ASP A 41 -6.00 5.30 9.69
CA ASP A 41 -6.73 4.04 9.57
C ASP A 41 -5.80 2.89 9.25
N THR A 42 -4.78 3.13 8.42
CA THR A 42 -3.72 2.16 8.14
C THR A 42 -3.02 1.75 9.44
N SER A 43 -2.60 2.72 10.25
CA SER A 43 -1.97 2.46 11.55
C SER A 43 -2.90 1.70 12.51
N ALA A 44 -4.20 1.96 12.48
CA ALA A 44 -5.18 1.26 13.31
C ALA A 44 -5.37 -0.20 12.85
N GLU A 45 -5.49 -0.44 11.54
CA GLU A 45 -5.63 -1.78 11.00
C GLU A 45 -4.38 -2.63 11.21
N ILE A 46 -3.18 -2.10 10.98
CA ILE A 46 -1.95 -2.86 11.24
C ILE A 46 -1.84 -3.21 12.73
N ARG A 47 -2.14 -2.28 13.66
CA ARG A 47 -2.18 -2.58 15.09
C ARG A 47 -3.17 -3.69 15.43
N LYS A 48 -4.35 -3.66 14.81
CA LYS A 48 -5.37 -4.70 14.98
C LYS A 48 -4.85 -6.06 14.49
N LEU A 49 -4.16 -6.11 13.34
CA LEU A 49 -3.58 -7.35 12.83
C LEU A 49 -2.52 -7.90 13.79
N PHE A 50 -1.62 -7.06 14.31
CA PHE A 50 -0.62 -7.50 15.30
C PHE A 50 -1.27 -8.11 16.55
N SER A 51 -2.36 -7.50 17.03
CA SER A 51 -3.14 -8.04 18.15
C SER A 51 -3.82 -9.37 17.80
N MET A 52 -4.42 -9.49 16.61
CA MET A 52 -5.08 -10.72 16.15
C MET A 52 -4.11 -11.89 16.02
N TYR A 53 -2.91 -11.64 15.50
CA TYR A 53 -1.87 -12.66 15.32
C TYR A 53 -1.00 -12.87 16.58
N GLN A 54 -1.28 -12.18 17.68
CA GLN A 54 -0.58 -12.30 18.97
C GLN A 54 0.95 -12.22 18.82
N LEU A 55 1.41 -11.28 17.98
CA LEU A 55 2.83 -11.14 17.70
C LEU A 55 3.57 -10.62 18.94
N GLN A 56 4.77 -11.16 19.18
CA GLN A 56 5.64 -10.68 20.27
C GLN A 56 6.30 -9.33 19.94
N GLN A 57 6.29 -8.93 18.68
CA GLN A 57 6.84 -7.65 18.23
C GLN A 57 5.79 -6.56 18.39
N ASP A 58 6.22 -5.36 18.74
CA ASP A 58 5.32 -4.21 18.79
C ASP A 58 4.87 -3.82 17.38
N PRO A 59 3.61 -3.38 17.21
CA PRO A 59 3.13 -2.89 15.93
C PRO A 59 3.82 -1.57 15.54
N PRO A 60 3.93 -1.28 14.23
CA PRO A 60 4.42 0.02 13.76
C PRO A 60 3.63 1.18 14.36
N THR A 61 4.35 2.13 14.96
CA THR A 61 3.80 3.33 15.62
C THR A 61 4.09 4.62 14.87
N SER A 62 5.06 4.60 13.96
CA SER A 62 5.43 5.76 13.13
C SER A 62 5.32 5.46 11.64
N VAL A 63 5.27 6.52 10.82
CA VAL A 63 5.30 6.41 9.36
C VAL A 63 6.53 5.65 8.88
N LYS A 64 7.69 5.88 9.50
CA LYS A 64 8.94 5.20 9.15
C LYS A 64 8.86 3.69 9.41
N GLU A 65 8.25 3.30 10.54
CA GLU A 65 8.04 1.89 10.87
C GLU A 65 6.99 1.25 9.96
N LEU A 66 5.93 1.98 9.60
CA LEU A 66 4.95 1.51 8.62
C LEU A 66 5.58 1.32 7.24
N SER A 67 6.41 2.26 6.79
CA SER A 67 7.17 2.10 5.55
C SER A 67 8.07 0.86 5.60
N ALA A 68 8.77 0.64 6.71
CA ALA A 68 9.61 -0.56 6.87
C ALA A 68 8.77 -1.84 6.83
N PHE A 69 7.62 -1.86 7.49
CA PHE A 69 6.66 -2.97 7.45
C PHE A 69 6.18 -3.24 6.02
N PHE A 70 5.81 -2.21 5.26
CA PHE A 70 5.36 -2.37 3.88
C PHE A 70 6.48 -2.70 2.89
N ASN A 71 7.72 -2.32 3.18
CA ASN A 71 8.86 -2.72 2.34
C ASN A 71 9.04 -4.24 2.33
N VAL A 72 8.89 -4.91 3.49
CA VAL A 72 8.89 -6.38 3.57
C VAL A 72 7.80 -6.99 2.69
N ILE A 73 6.62 -6.37 2.65
CA ILE A 73 5.52 -6.80 1.77
C ILE A 73 5.90 -6.60 0.30
N ASN A 74 6.38 -5.40 -0.03
CA ASN A 74 6.69 -4.99 -1.39
C ASN A 74 7.85 -5.78 -1.99
N GLU A 75 8.78 -6.28 -1.18
CA GLU A 75 9.80 -7.23 -1.64
C GLU A 75 9.17 -8.53 -2.17
N GLU A 76 8.06 -8.99 -1.57
CA GLU A 76 7.41 -10.25 -1.94
C GLU A 76 6.29 -10.13 -2.99
N ILE A 77 5.60 -9.00 -3.05
CA ILE A 77 4.53 -8.77 -4.03
C ILE A 77 4.94 -7.86 -5.20
N GLY A 78 6.10 -7.21 -5.10
CA GLY A 78 6.60 -6.20 -6.04
C GLY A 78 7.14 -6.75 -7.34
N HIS A 79 8.06 -6.02 -7.95
CA HIS A 79 8.54 -6.26 -9.32
C HIS A 79 9.22 -7.63 -9.50
N GLY A 80 9.93 -8.11 -8.48
CA GLY A 80 10.51 -9.48 -8.45
C GLY A 80 9.62 -10.50 -7.74
N GLY A 81 8.42 -10.08 -7.32
CA GLY A 81 7.51 -10.84 -6.49
C GLY A 81 6.34 -11.45 -7.27
N THR A 82 5.31 -11.84 -6.54
CA THR A 82 4.22 -12.67 -7.09
C THR A 82 3.13 -11.91 -7.85
N ASN A 83 3.00 -10.58 -7.67
CA ASN A 83 1.81 -9.84 -8.12
C ASN A 83 2.09 -8.53 -8.87
N HIS A 84 3.35 -8.15 -9.05
CA HIS A 84 3.73 -6.86 -9.63
C HIS A 84 2.93 -5.71 -9.01
N ALA A 85 2.91 -5.63 -7.67
CA ALA A 85 2.13 -4.65 -6.92
C ALA A 85 2.95 -4.04 -5.78
N GLU A 86 2.60 -2.83 -5.38
CA GLU A 86 3.25 -2.11 -4.29
C GLU A 86 2.20 -1.47 -3.38
N ILE A 87 2.39 -1.58 -2.06
CA ILE A 87 1.71 -0.73 -1.09
C ILE A 87 2.54 0.54 -0.96
N LYS A 88 1.97 1.67 -1.35
CA LYS A 88 2.66 2.97 -1.31
C LYS A 88 1.85 4.04 -0.61
N ARG A 89 2.58 5.02 -0.12
CA ARG A 89 2.05 6.25 0.48
C ARG A 89 1.86 7.30 -0.60
N LEU A 90 0.68 7.90 -0.64
CA LEU A 90 0.28 8.91 -1.62
C LEU A 90 -0.17 10.18 -0.90
N THR A 91 0.29 11.32 -1.41
CA THR A 91 -0.25 12.64 -1.05
C THR A 91 -1.11 13.09 -2.21
N ILE A 92 -2.41 13.30 -1.96
CA ILE A 92 -3.38 13.70 -2.99
C ILE A 92 -3.79 15.15 -2.73
N GLU A 93 -3.82 15.97 -3.78
CA GLU A 93 -4.30 17.34 -3.70
C GLU A 93 -5.75 17.39 -3.18
N GLY A 94 -6.00 18.22 -2.17
CA GLY A 94 -7.32 18.35 -1.55
C GLY A 94 -7.65 17.29 -0.49
N VAL A 95 -6.80 16.27 -0.30
CA VAL A 95 -6.91 15.34 0.83
C VAL A 95 -5.96 15.83 1.94
N PRO A 96 -6.47 16.13 3.15
CA PRO A 96 -5.67 16.76 4.20
C PRO A 96 -4.61 15.84 4.79
N GLU A 97 -4.79 14.53 4.68
CA GLU A 97 -3.86 13.53 5.19
C GLU A 97 -3.37 12.58 4.09
N PRO A 98 -2.11 12.10 4.18
CA PRO A 98 -1.60 11.06 3.32
C PRO A 98 -2.44 9.79 3.41
N ILE A 99 -2.58 9.12 2.28
CA ILE A 99 -3.22 7.81 2.20
C ILE A 99 -2.19 6.73 1.87
N TRP A 100 -2.49 5.50 2.25
CA TRP A 100 -1.79 4.31 1.79
C TRP A 100 -2.72 3.55 0.85
N GLY A 101 -2.16 3.01 -0.24
CA GLY A 101 -2.93 2.23 -1.20
C GLY A 101 -2.08 1.16 -1.87
N LEU A 102 -2.75 0.10 -2.32
CA LEU A 102 -2.15 -0.93 -3.17
C LEU A 102 -2.26 -0.48 -4.62
N ALA A 103 -1.11 -0.32 -5.27
CA ALA A 103 -1.00 0.05 -6.67
C ALA A 103 -0.30 -1.05 -7.46
N GLN A 104 -0.65 -1.18 -8.74
CA GLN A 104 0.07 -2.05 -9.66
C GLN A 104 1.42 -1.41 -10.03
N VAL A 105 2.49 -2.21 -9.98
CA VAL A 105 3.81 -1.87 -10.50
C VAL A 105 3.82 -2.25 -11.97
N LEU A 106 3.69 -1.25 -12.85
CA LEU A 106 3.76 -1.46 -14.29
C LEU A 106 5.23 -1.55 -14.73
N LEU A 107 5.56 -2.58 -15.51
CA LEU A 107 6.84 -2.64 -16.23
C LEU A 107 6.96 -1.41 -17.14
N GLU A 108 8.18 -0.89 -17.37
CA GLU A 108 8.39 0.24 -18.29
C GLU A 108 7.78 -0.03 -19.68
N GLU A 109 7.83 -1.27 -20.15
CA GLU A 109 7.24 -1.72 -21.41
C GLU A 109 5.69 -1.77 -21.38
N GLU A 110 5.09 -1.89 -20.19
CA GLU A 110 3.63 -1.94 -20.00
C GLU A 110 3.02 -0.57 -19.66
N GLN A 111 3.82 0.42 -19.24
CA GLN A 111 3.33 1.77 -18.93
C GLN A 111 2.69 2.43 -20.16
N ASP A 112 3.29 2.23 -21.35
CA ASP A 112 2.76 2.73 -22.62
C ASP A 112 1.49 1.99 -23.09
N ALA A 113 1.34 0.72 -22.72
CA ALA A 113 0.16 -0.10 -23.07
C ALA A 113 -1.02 0.15 -22.11
N VAL A 114 -0.74 0.32 -20.81
CA VAL A 114 -1.75 0.53 -19.75
C VAL A 114 -2.38 1.91 -19.83
N ALA A 115 -1.66 2.93 -20.33
CA ALA A 115 -2.23 4.23 -20.66
C ALA A 115 -3.41 4.15 -21.66
N LYS A 116 -3.53 3.06 -22.44
CA LYS A 116 -4.61 2.84 -23.41
C LYS A 116 -5.65 1.80 -22.99
N GLU A 117 -5.29 0.78 -22.20
CA GLU A 117 -6.20 -0.32 -21.85
C GLU A 117 -6.33 -0.65 -20.35
N GLY A 118 -5.33 -0.31 -19.51
CA GLY A 118 -5.26 -0.84 -18.14
C GLY A 118 -6.21 -0.18 -17.14
N ALA A 119 -6.56 1.10 -17.34
CA ALA A 119 -7.55 1.80 -16.51
C ALA A 119 -8.95 1.14 -16.55
N LEU A 120 -9.24 0.34 -17.58
CA LEU A 120 -10.52 -0.35 -17.75
C LEU A 120 -10.60 -1.69 -17.00
N LYS A 121 -9.45 -2.31 -16.66
CA LYS A 121 -9.44 -3.60 -15.95
C LYS A 121 -9.96 -3.47 -14.52
N GLU A 122 -9.69 -2.35 -13.85
CA GLU A 122 -10.22 -2.07 -12.51
C GLU A 122 -11.70 -1.68 -12.51
N LEU A 123 -12.28 -1.39 -13.69
CA LEU A 123 -13.67 -1.00 -13.86
C LEU A 123 -14.54 -2.14 -14.41
N ARG A 124 -14.04 -3.38 -14.41
CA ARG A 124 -14.79 -4.58 -14.87
C ARG A 124 -16.08 -4.84 -14.11
N TRP A 125 -16.21 -4.30 -12.90
CA TRP A 125 -17.44 -4.38 -12.11
C TRP A 125 -18.50 -3.34 -12.51
N LEU A 126 -18.15 -2.36 -13.36
CA LEU A 126 -19.08 -1.39 -13.91
C LEU A 126 -19.78 -1.95 -15.14
N SER A 127 -21.07 -1.65 -15.27
CA SER A 127 -21.80 -1.88 -16.53
C SER A 127 -21.29 -0.95 -17.64
N PRO A 128 -21.52 -1.27 -18.93
CA PRO A 128 -21.10 -0.41 -20.04
C PRO A 128 -21.58 1.04 -19.90
N SER A 129 -22.82 1.26 -19.43
CA SER A 129 -23.38 2.59 -19.22
C SER A 129 -22.71 3.35 -18.07
N GLN A 130 -22.33 2.66 -17.00
CA GLN A 130 -21.59 3.27 -15.88
C GLN A 130 -20.17 3.63 -16.28
N LEU A 131 -19.54 2.81 -17.11
CA LEU A 131 -18.23 3.08 -17.66
C LEU A 131 -18.24 4.32 -18.56
N GLU A 132 -19.28 4.45 -19.40
CA GLU A 132 -19.45 5.62 -20.27
C GLU A 132 -19.67 6.90 -19.44
N LEU A 133 -20.51 6.84 -18.41
CA LEU A 133 -20.70 7.95 -17.48
C LEU A 133 -19.38 8.32 -16.78
N PHE A 134 -18.61 7.34 -16.34
CA PHE A 134 -17.30 7.56 -15.71
C PHE A 134 -16.35 8.32 -16.64
N LYS A 135 -16.25 7.93 -17.92
CA LYS A 135 -15.43 8.63 -18.91
C LYS A 135 -15.85 10.08 -19.07
N VAL A 136 -17.15 10.35 -19.22
CA VAL A 136 -17.70 11.71 -19.37
C VAL A 136 -17.37 12.59 -18.16
N VAL A 137 -17.49 12.05 -16.94
CA VAL A 137 -17.15 12.77 -15.70
C VAL A 137 -15.65 13.06 -15.62
N VAL A 138 -14.80 12.07 -15.88
CA VAL A 138 -13.33 12.24 -15.88
C VAL A 138 -12.90 13.29 -16.89
N GLU A 139 -13.41 13.22 -18.12
CA GLU A 139 -13.12 14.24 -19.14
C GLU A 139 -13.56 15.65 -18.70
N SER A 140 -14.70 15.76 -18.04
CA SER A 140 -15.20 17.05 -17.53
C SER A 140 -14.32 17.61 -16.41
N ILE A 141 -13.78 16.75 -15.54
CA ILE A 141 -12.83 17.16 -14.49
C ILE A 141 -11.52 17.63 -15.12
N VAL A 142 -10.97 16.85 -16.06
CA VAL A 142 -9.70 17.17 -16.74
C VAL A 142 -9.81 18.46 -17.56
N LYS A 143 -10.91 18.63 -18.32
CA LYS A 143 -11.15 19.83 -19.13
C LYS A 143 -11.58 21.04 -18.29
N GLY A 144 -12.31 20.83 -17.19
CA GLY A 144 -12.82 21.88 -16.31
C GLY A 144 -11.79 22.49 -15.34
N GLY A 145 -10.72 21.76 -15.02
CA GLY A 145 -9.63 22.24 -14.16
C GLY A 145 -8.83 23.43 -14.72
N GLY A 146 -8.90 23.68 -16.04
CA GLY A 146 -8.21 24.80 -16.69
C GLY A 146 -8.97 26.14 -16.69
N ALA A 147 -10.27 26.16 -16.37
CA ALA A 147 -11.11 27.34 -16.59
C ALA A 147 -11.20 28.32 -15.40
N ARG A 148 -10.48 28.07 -14.29
CA ARG A 148 -10.65 28.83 -13.03
C ARG A 148 -9.54 29.86 -12.73
N ARG A 149 -8.86 30.38 -13.76
CA ARG A 149 -7.92 31.51 -13.64
C ARG A 149 -8.23 32.63 -14.65
N GLU A 150 -9.47 33.10 -14.70
CA GLU A 150 -9.77 34.35 -15.41
C GLU A 150 -11.08 34.95 -14.88
N ARG A 151 -11.05 35.46 -13.64
CA ARG A 151 -11.98 36.50 -13.19
C ARG A 151 -11.55 37.05 -11.82
N SER A 152 -10.56 37.93 -11.86
CA SER A 152 -10.38 38.98 -10.86
C SER A 152 -9.77 40.16 -11.60
N ARG A 153 -10.67 40.98 -12.15
CA ARG A 153 -10.40 42.40 -12.40
C ARG A 153 -10.86 43.16 -11.16
#